data_AF-A0AAW3MW29-F1
#
_entry.id   AF-A0AAW3MW29-F1
#
_cell.length_a   1.000
_cell.length_b   1.000
_cell.length_c   1.000
_cell.angle_alpha   90.00
_cell.angle_beta   90.00
_cell.angle_gamma   90.00
#
_symmetry.space_group_name_H-M   'P 1'
#
loop_
_entity.id
_entity.type
_entity.pdbx_description
1 polymer ?
#
loop_
_entity_poly.entity_id
_entity_poly.type
_entity_poly.pdbx_seq_one_letter_code
_entity_poly.pdbx_strand_id
1 'polypeptide(L)'
;MQLTSPIDAVARAIHHAAFVAIPDIHYRKRELSAMKGWSAEQRMDAMRNNTVPETDAVRRPDATECEVFAMFAQTWGSTALGFGGIGGAAMTPAYTVIVAGPNGHLAVYWAGRFAYLIDPAKQTEKQRKALQEDLGNRWTVGIFEAASRYGTVLSHGDV
;
A
#
# COMPACT_ATOMS: atom_id res chain seq x y z
N MET A 1 21.30 14.25 14.25
CA MET A 1 20.01 14.49 13.55
C MET A 1 18.97 13.64 14.26
N GLN A 2 17.85 14.21 14.69
CA GLN A 2 16.83 13.51 15.47
C GLN A 2 15.81 12.85 14.53
N LEU A 3 15.34 11.66 14.89
CA LEU A 3 14.23 11.01 14.19
C LEU A 3 12.99 11.91 14.24
N THR A 4 12.29 12.04 13.12
CA THR A 4 10.98 12.71 13.08
C THR A 4 9.98 11.99 13.98
N SER A 5 8.89 12.66 14.32
CA SER A 5 7.80 12.05 15.11
C SER A 5 7.33 10.74 14.47
N PRO A 6 7.31 9.60 15.20
CA PRO A 6 6.80 8.34 14.69
C PRO A 6 5.30 8.43 14.35
N ILE A 7 4.55 9.23 15.11
CA ILE A 7 3.12 9.46 14.88
C ILE A 7 2.90 10.16 13.54
N ASP A 8 3.69 11.19 13.26
CA ASP A 8 3.57 11.94 12.00
C ASP A 8 3.94 11.06 10.80
N ALA A 9 4.98 10.23 10.93
CA ALA A 9 5.39 9.31 9.89
C ALA A 9 4.28 8.30 9.55
N VAL A 10 3.64 7.72 10.57
CA VAL A 10 2.53 6.78 10.40
C VAL A 10 1.29 7.45 9.83
N ALA A 11 0.89 8.60 10.38
CA ALA A 11 -0.30 9.32 9.92
C ALA A 11 -0.17 9.72 8.45
N ARG A 12 0.99 10.26 8.05
CA ARG A 12 1.27 10.59 6.65
C ARG A 12 1.23 9.35 5.75
N ALA A 13 1.86 8.25 6.18
CA ALA A 13 1.92 7.01 5.41
C ALA A 13 0.53 6.40 5.19
N ILE A 14 -0.29 6.25 6.24
CA ILE A 14 -1.64 5.67 6.14
C ILE A 14 -2.54 6.51 5.24
N HIS A 15 -2.59 7.82 5.45
CA HIS A 15 -3.48 8.66 4.66
C HIS A 15 -3.03 8.75 3.20
N HIS A 16 -1.72 8.90 2.95
CA HIS A 16 -1.23 8.84 1.58
C HIS A 16 -1.49 7.48 0.92
N ALA A 17 -1.37 6.38 1.67
CA ALA A 17 -1.66 5.04 1.15
C ALA A 17 -3.13 4.92 0.69
N ALA A 18 -4.07 5.28 1.56
CA ALA A 18 -5.50 5.21 1.27
C ALA A 18 -5.92 6.13 0.12
N PHE A 19 -5.45 7.38 0.11
CA PHE A 19 -5.91 8.38 -0.86
C PHE A 19 -5.16 8.37 -2.20
N VAL A 20 -3.91 7.89 -2.22
CA VAL A 20 -3.03 8.00 -3.40
C VAL A 20 -2.39 6.66 -3.75
N ALA A 21 -1.53 6.11 -2.89
CA ALA A 21 -0.59 5.07 -3.33
C ALA A 21 -1.23 3.70 -3.60
N ILE A 22 -2.16 3.24 -2.75
CA ILE A 22 -2.77 1.91 -2.91
C ILE A 22 -3.81 1.97 -4.02
N PRO A 23 -3.95 0.95 -4.89
CA PRO A 23 -4.92 1.01 -5.98
C PRO A 23 -6.36 0.95 -5.49
N ASP A 24 -7.27 1.31 -6.39
CA ASP A 24 -8.70 1.20 -6.17
C ASP A 24 -9.14 -0.25 -5.93
N ILE A 25 -10.22 -0.41 -5.16
CA ILE A 25 -10.85 -1.67 -4.87
C ILE A 25 -11.98 -1.87 -5.86
N HIS A 26 -11.86 -2.92 -6.67
CA HIS A 26 -12.88 -3.38 -7.60
C HIS A 26 -13.68 -4.49 -6.91
N TYR A 27 -14.99 -4.31 -6.79
CA TYR A 27 -15.88 -5.27 -6.15
C TYR A 27 -17.24 -5.28 -6.82
N ARG A 28 -17.99 -6.36 -6.62
CA ARG A 28 -19.38 -6.44 -7.04
C ARG A 28 -20.28 -6.02 -5.90
N LYS A 29 -21.28 -5.21 -6.22
CA LYS A 29 -22.35 -4.87 -5.28
C LYS A 29 -23.69 -5.24 -5.86
N ARG A 30 -24.65 -5.49 -4.98
CA ARG A 30 -26.03 -5.75 -5.38
C ARG A 30 -26.61 -4.54 -6.10
N GLU A 31 -27.21 -4.77 -7.26
CA GLU A 31 -27.89 -3.73 -8.02
C GLU A 31 -29.30 -3.51 -7.45
N LEU A 32 -29.38 -2.67 -6.41
CA LEU A 32 -30.64 -2.40 -5.71
C LEU A 32 -31.73 -1.85 -6.64
N SER A 33 -31.34 -1.12 -7.69
CA SER A 33 -32.26 -0.59 -8.70
C SER A 33 -32.94 -1.68 -9.54
N ALA A 34 -32.21 -2.72 -9.92
CA ALA A 34 -32.77 -3.89 -10.63
C ALA A 34 -33.70 -4.74 -9.74
N MET A 35 -33.55 -4.63 -8.41
CA MET A 35 -34.39 -5.28 -7.42
C MET A 35 -35.59 -4.42 -6.96
N LYS A 36 -35.80 -3.26 -7.60
CA LYS A 36 -36.92 -2.37 -7.27
C LYS A 36 -38.24 -3.04 -7.63
N GLY A 37 -39.15 -3.13 -6.66
CA GLY A 37 -40.46 -3.77 -6.84
C GLY A 37 -40.48 -5.29 -6.60
N TRP A 38 -39.35 -5.91 -6.27
CA TRP A 38 -39.32 -7.33 -5.93
C TRP A 38 -40.07 -7.62 -4.64
N SER A 39 -40.85 -8.70 -4.63
CA SER A 39 -41.44 -9.28 -3.42
C SER A 39 -40.36 -9.93 -2.54
N ALA A 40 -40.70 -10.19 -1.27
CA ALA A 40 -39.80 -10.90 -0.35
C ALA A 40 -39.44 -12.30 -0.87
N GLU A 41 -40.41 -13.01 -1.47
CA GLU A 41 -40.20 -14.34 -2.07
C GLU A 41 -39.22 -14.29 -3.24
N GLN A 42 -39.36 -13.31 -4.15
CA GLN A 42 -38.43 -13.13 -5.28
C GLN A 42 -36.99 -12.88 -4.81
N ARG A 43 -36.82 -12.08 -3.74
CA ARG A 43 -35.48 -11.85 -3.15
C ARG A 43 -34.91 -13.12 -2.53
N MET A 44 -35.73 -13.88 -1.79
CA MET A 44 -35.29 -15.12 -1.16
C MET A 44 -34.94 -16.18 -2.19
N ASP A 45 -35.72 -16.31 -3.26
CA ASP A 45 -35.43 -17.26 -4.34
C ASP A 45 -34.14 -16.91 -5.07
N ALA A 46 -33.96 -15.63 -5.44
CA ALA A 46 -32.71 -15.16 -6.05
C ALA A 46 -31.49 -15.33 -5.15
N MET A 47 -31.64 -15.16 -3.83
CA MET A 47 -30.56 -15.43 -2.86
C MET A 47 -30.24 -16.93 -2.78
N ARG A 48 -31.25 -17.81 -2.77
CA ARG A 48 -31.04 -19.27 -2.76
C ARG A 48 -30.37 -19.76 -4.03
N ASN A 49 -30.75 -19.16 -5.17
CA ASN A 49 -30.28 -19.56 -6.49
C ASN A 49 -29.02 -18.79 -6.94
N ASN A 50 -28.51 -17.88 -6.11
CA ASN A 50 -27.36 -17.00 -6.41
C ASN A 50 -27.52 -16.21 -7.73
N THR A 51 -28.73 -15.73 -7.99
CA THR A 51 -29.10 -14.95 -9.19
C THR A 51 -29.44 -13.49 -8.88
N VAL A 52 -29.01 -13.00 -7.71
CA VAL A 52 -29.18 -11.59 -7.33
C VAL A 52 -28.45 -10.71 -8.35
N PRO A 53 -29.12 -9.69 -8.95
CA PRO A 53 -28.47 -8.76 -9.84
C PRO A 53 -27.30 -8.05 -9.17
N GLU A 54 -26.15 -8.05 -9.83
CA GLU A 54 -24.92 -7.41 -9.37
C GLU A 54 -24.43 -6.41 -10.41
N THR A 55 -23.78 -5.36 -9.93
CA THR A 55 -23.11 -4.36 -10.75
C THR A 55 -21.69 -4.16 -10.24
N ASP A 56 -20.77 -3.87 -11.15
CA ASP A 56 -19.39 -3.56 -10.80
C ASP A 56 -19.32 -2.19 -10.11
N ALA A 57 -18.47 -2.12 -9.08
CA ALA A 57 -18.20 -0.91 -8.34
C ALA A 57 -16.71 -0.75 -8.08
N VAL A 58 -16.27 0.50 -8.06
CA VAL A 58 -14.89 0.89 -7.82
C VAL A 58 -14.88 1.95 -6.72
N ARG A 59 -13.95 1.85 -5.77
CA ARG A 59 -13.73 2.86 -4.74
C ARG A 59 -12.28 2.90 -4.28
N ARG A 60 -11.88 4.00 -3.64
CA ARG A 60 -10.64 4.06 -2.87
C ARG A 60 -10.71 3.18 -1.61
N PRO A 61 -9.58 2.63 -1.15
CA PRO A 61 -9.47 2.11 0.21
C PRO A 61 -9.75 3.22 1.23
N ASP A 62 -10.43 2.86 2.31
CA ASP A 62 -10.50 3.71 3.48
C ASP A 62 -9.22 3.60 4.31
N ALA A 63 -8.89 4.65 5.06
CA ALA A 63 -7.69 4.65 5.92
C ALA A 63 -7.74 3.52 6.98
N THR A 64 -8.92 3.10 7.40
CA THR A 64 -9.13 1.98 8.34
C THR A 64 -8.88 0.61 7.72
N GLU A 65 -8.85 0.51 6.39
CA GLU A 65 -8.52 -0.71 5.64
C GLU A 65 -7.02 -0.77 5.30
N CYS A 66 -6.26 0.25 5.70
CA CYS A 66 -4.82 0.32 5.53
C CYS A 66 -4.13 0.01 6.87
N GLU A 67 -3.31 -1.02 6.91
CA GLU A 67 -2.65 -1.48 8.13
C GLU A 67 -1.16 -1.14 8.11
N VAL A 68 -0.61 -0.74 9.25
CA VAL A 68 0.86 -0.62 9.39
C VAL A 68 1.43 -2.03 9.44
N PHE A 69 1.95 -2.51 8.31
CA PHE A 69 2.56 -3.83 8.18
C PHE A 69 3.89 -3.91 8.91
N ALA A 70 4.71 -2.87 8.81
CA ALA A 70 5.98 -2.77 9.51
C ALA A 70 6.38 -1.31 9.74
N MET A 71 7.08 -1.05 10.83
CA MET A 71 7.69 0.24 11.13
C MET A 71 9.02 0.06 11.85
N PHE A 72 10.06 0.75 11.41
CA PHE A 72 11.38 0.72 12.04
C PHE A 72 12.19 1.97 11.69
N ALA A 73 13.18 2.29 12.51
CA ALA A 73 14.16 3.33 12.18
C ALA A 73 15.24 2.73 11.27
N GLN A 74 15.53 3.40 10.17
CA GLN A 74 16.58 3.04 9.22
C GLN A 74 17.51 4.24 9.02
N THR A 75 18.82 3.99 8.99
CA THR A 75 19.82 5.05 8.74
C THR A 75 20.31 4.99 7.31
N TRP A 76 20.32 6.15 6.66
CA TRP A 76 20.74 6.31 5.27
C TRP A 76 22.04 7.10 5.18
N GLY A 77 22.91 6.75 4.24
CA GLY A 77 24.18 7.47 4.01
C GLY A 77 24.06 8.83 3.33
N SER A 78 22.83 9.31 3.10
CA SER A 78 22.53 10.56 2.43
C SER A 78 21.37 11.26 3.10
N THR A 79 21.41 12.59 3.12
CA THR A 79 20.25 13.43 3.51
C THR A 79 19.05 13.27 2.57
N ALA A 80 19.26 12.74 1.37
CA ALA A 80 18.19 12.38 0.44
C ALA A 80 17.56 11.00 0.74
N LEU A 81 18.00 10.31 1.79
CA LEU A 81 17.54 8.95 2.14
C LEU A 81 17.74 7.97 0.96
N GLY A 82 16.79 7.04 0.78
CA GLY A 82 16.76 6.11 -0.35
C GLY A 82 16.17 6.69 -1.63
N PHE A 83 15.82 7.98 -1.68
CA PHE A 83 15.21 8.61 -2.85
C PHE A 83 16.22 8.95 -3.96
N GLY A 84 17.51 9.02 -3.62
CA GLY A 84 18.52 9.56 -4.54
C GLY A 84 18.47 11.09 -4.70
N GLY A 85 19.34 11.62 -5.55
CA GLY A 85 19.46 13.06 -5.81
C GLY A 85 20.59 13.76 -5.06
N ILE A 86 20.63 15.10 -5.14
CA ILE A 86 21.66 15.94 -4.52
C ILE A 86 21.36 16.04 -3.02
N GLY A 87 21.84 15.06 -2.26
CA GLY A 87 21.89 15.10 -0.80
C GLY A 87 23.32 15.34 -0.32
N GLY A 88 23.47 16.07 0.78
CA GLY A 88 24.73 16.10 1.52
C GLY A 88 25.08 14.71 2.08
N ALA A 89 26.37 14.42 2.16
CA ALA A 89 26.91 13.20 2.78
C ALA A 89 26.71 13.27 4.30
N ALA A 90 25.66 12.61 4.79
CA ALA A 90 25.38 12.52 6.22
C ALA A 90 24.56 11.27 6.54
N MET A 91 24.92 10.62 7.66
CA MET A 91 24.12 9.56 8.24
C MET A 91 22.79 10.13 8.74
N THR A 92 21.72 9.78 8.05
CA THR A 92 20.39 10.37 8.20
C THR A 92 19.42 9.28 8.66
N PRO A 93 19.06 9.26 9.96
CA PRO A 93 18.05 8.33 10.46
C PRO A 93 16.65 8.81 10.06
N ALA A 94 15.82 7.89 9.58
CA ALA A 94 14.41 8.13 9.26
C ALA A 94 13.56 6.92 9.64
N TYR A 95 12.29 7.15 9.98
CA TYR A 95 11.34 6.05 10.09
C TYR A 95 10.98 5.53 8.71
N THR A 96 11.14 4.23 8.52
CA THR A 96 10.54 3.46 7.44
C THR A 96 9.18 2.97 7.93
N VAL A 97 8.12 3.28 7.18
CA VAL A 97 6.76 2.81 7.43
C VAL A 97 6.28 2.06 6.20
N ILE A 98 5.75 0.86 6.42
CA ILE A 98 5.17 0.04 5.36
C ILE A 98 3.70 -0.14 5.67
N VAL A 99 2.87 0.26 4.72
CA VAL A 99 1.41 0.18 4.83
C VAL A 99 0.90 -0.90 3.89
N ALA A 100 0.17 -1.87 4.43
CA ALA A 100 -0.55 -2.88 3.67
C ALA A 100 -1.96 -2.39 3.33
N GLY A 101 -2.36 -2.56 2.08
CA GLY A 101 -3.74 -2.36 1.64
C GLY A 101 -4.57 -3.64 1.69
N PRO A 102 -5.88 -3.53 1.47
CA PRO A 102 -6.81 -4.66 1.57
C PRO A 102 -6.53 -5.77 0.56
N ASN A 103 -5.93 -5.44 -0.60
CA ASN A 103 -5.54 -6.40 -1.62
C ASN A 103 -4.06 -6.84 -1.49
N GLY A 104 -3.44 -6.66 -0.32
CA GLY A 104 -2.06 -7.09 -0.05
C GLY A 104 -0.96 -6.22 -0.68
N HIS A 105 -1.31 -5.10 -1.32
CA HIS A 105 -0.32 -4.13 -1.81
C HIS A 105 0.46 -3.53 -0.65
N LEU A 106 1.77 -3.33 -0.82
CA LEU A 106 2.63 -2.75 0.21
C LEU A 106 3.19 -1.41 -0.28
N ALA A 107 2.80 -0.32 0.38
CA ALA A 107 3.33 1.02 0.13
C ALA A 107 4.43 1.35 1.14
N VAL A 108 5.62 1.69 0.66
CA VAL A 108 6.79 1.98 1.50
C VAL A 108 7.00 3.49 1.59
N TYR A 109 7.29 3.96 2.80
CA TYR A 109 7.50 5.36 3.12
C TYR A 109 8.79 5.55 3.93
N TRP A 110 9.51 6.63 3.67
CA TRP A 110 10.64 7.07 4.49
C TRP A 110 10.41 8.50 4.98
N ALA A 111 10.55 8.72 6.28
CA ALA A 111 10.25 10.00 6.92
C ALA A 111 8.84 10.54 6.55
N GLY A 112 7.86 9.64 6.41
CA GLY A 112 6.49 9.97 6.03
C GLY A 112 6.31 10.40 4.57
N ARG A 113 7.29 10.19 3.70
CA ARG A 113 7.21 10.44 2.25
C ARG A 113 7.14 9.12 1.50
N PHE A 114 6.24 9.04 0.51
CA PHE A 114 6.07 7.85 -0.32
C PHE A 114 7.32 7.55 -1.14
N ALA A 115 7.83 6.33 -1.04
CA ALA A 115 8.99 5.86 -1.79
C ALA A 115 8.58 5.03 -3.00
N TYR A 116 7.84 3.95 -2.78
CA TYR A 116 7.39 3.05 -3.84
C TYR A 116 6.25 2.13 -3.39
N LEU A 117 5.56 1.55 -4.37
CA LEU A 117 4.49 0.57 -4.19
C LEU A 117 4.93 -0.81 -4.70
N ILE A 118 4.56 -1.85 -3.95
CA ILE A 118 4.76 -3.25 -4.31
C ILE A 118 3.38 -3.90 -4.52
N ASP A 119 3.21 -4.53 -5.68
CA ASP A 119 2.03 -5.32 -6.02
C ASP A 119 2.36 -6.82 -5.82
N PRO A 120 1.73 -7.50 -4.85
CA PRO A 120 2.03 -8.90 -4.55
C PRO A 120 1.73 -9.83 -5.73
N ALA A 121 0.81 -9.46 -6.63
CA ALA A 121 0.46 -10.27 -7.80
C ALA A 121 1.53 -10.22 -8.90
N LYS A 122 2.37 -9.17 -8.91
CA LYS A 122 3.46 -9.00 -9.90
C LYS A 122 4.83 -9.38 -9.35
N GLN A 123 4.94 -9.67 -8.05
CA GLN A 123 6.19 -10.12 -7.45
C GLN A 123 6.53 -11.56 -7.82
N THR A 124 7.78 -11.77 -8.22
CA THR A 124 8.38 -13.11 -8.27
C THR A 124 8.63 -13.65 -6.86
N GLU A 125 8.75 -14.98 -6.73
CA GLU A 125 9.12 -15.63 -5.46
C GLU A 125 10.44 -15.08 -4.89
N LYS A 126 11.43 -14.86 -5.76
CA LYS A 126 12.73 -14.30 -5.39
C LYS A 126 12.59 -12.90 -4.78
N GLN A 127 11.78 -12.03 -5.39
CA GLN A 127 11.53 -10.68 -4.89
C GLN A 127 10.78 -10.70 -3.56
N ARG A 128 9.80 -11.59 -3.41
CA ARG A 128 9.04 -11.74 -2.16
C ARG A 128 9.95 -12.20 -1.02
N LYS A 129 10.81 -13.18 -1.27
CA LYS A 129 11.79 -13.66 -0.28
C LYS A 129 12.80 -12.57 0.10
N ALA A 130 13.32 -11.82 -0.89
CA ALA A 130 14.23 -10.71 -0.64
C ALA A 130 13.57 -9.61 0.21
N LEU A 131 12.31 -9.27 -0.06
CA LEU A 131 11.54 -8.35 0.77
C LEU A 131 11.41 -8.89 2.20
N GLN A 132 10.97 -10.14 2.36
CA GLN A 132 10.81 -10.74 3.69
C GLN A 132 12.11 -10.75 4.50
N GLU A 133 13.23 -11.10 3.87
CA GLU A 133 14.56 -11.09 4.50
C GLU A 133 14.94 -9.67 4.96
N ASP A 134 14.80 -8.66 4.10
CA ASP A 134 15.15 -7.28 4.43
C ASP A 134 14.24 -6.71 5.53
N LEU A 135 12.93 -7.01 5.48
CA LEU A 135 12.00 -6.59 6.53
C LEU A 135 12.29 -7.28 7.86
N GLY A 136 12.71 -8.55 7.85
CA GLY A 136 13.22 -9.26 9.03
C GLY A 136 14.45 -8.57 9.64
N ASN A 137 15.30 -8.00 8.78
CA ASN A 137 16.47 -7.22 9.16
C ASN A 137 16.16 -5.73 9.44
N ARG A 138 14.89 -5.31 9.40
CA ARG A 138 14.45 -3.92 9.57
C ARG A 138 15.15 -2.97 8.59
N TRP A 139 15.11 -3.34 7.33
CA TRP A 139 15.77 -2.63 6.24
C TRP A 139 14.89 -2.58 4.98
N THR A 140 15.09 -1.54 4.16
CA THR A 140 14.56 -1.44 2.79
C THR A 140 15.61 -0.83 1.87
N VAL A 141 15.65 -1.20 0.58
CA VAL A 141 16.56 -0.58 -0.39
C VAL A 141 16.02 0.73 -0.98
N GLY A 142 16.91 1.55 -1.53
CA GLY A 142 16.56 2.78 -2.23
C GLY A 142 15.75 2.55 -3.51
N ILE A 143 15.12 3.61 -4.03
CA ILE A 143 14.17 3.52 -5.16
C ILE A 143 14.79 2.91 -6.43
N PHE A 144 16.09 3.12 -6.67
CA PHE A 144 16.78 2.60 -7.85
C PHE A 144 16.97 1.07 -7.82
N GLU A 145 17.05 0.49 -6.63
CA GLU A 145 17.22 -0.96 -6.43
C GLU A 145 15.87 -1.66 -6.17
N ALA A 146 14.87 -0.92 -5.69
CA ALA A 146 13.60 -1.48 -5.27
C ALA A 146 12.86 -2.22 -6.41
N ALA A 147 12.93 -1.71 -7.64
CA ALA A 147 12.31 -2.37 -8.79
C ALA A 147 12.88 -3.77 -9.05
N SER A 148 14.21 -3.91 -9.05
CA SER A 148 14.85 -5.20 -9.28
C SER A 148 14.75 -6.13 -8.07
N ARG A 149 14.89 -5.58 -6.85
CA ARG A 149 14.93 -6.37 -5.61
C ARG A 149 13.55 -6.77 -5.10
N TYR A 150 12.55 -5.90 -5.20
CA TYR A 150 11.20 -6.12 -4.66
C TYR A 150 10.11 -6.15 -5.73
N GLY A 151 10.38 -5.80 -6.98
CA GLY A 151 9.34 -5.79 -8.03
C GLY A 151 8.34 -4.65 -7.86
N THR A 152 8.82 -3.45 -7.54
CA THR A 152 7.96 -2.27 -7.37
C THR A 152 7.25 -1.87 -8.66
N VAL A 153 6.01 -1.40 -8.54
CA VAL A 153 5.16 -1.00 -9.67
C VAL A 153 4.99 0.49 -9.84
N LEU A 154 5.24 1.27 -8.78
CA LEU A 154 5.24 2.74 -8.78
C LEU A 154 6.37 3.23 -7.89
N SER A 155 6.94 4.38 -8.22
CA SER A 155 8.00 5.06 -7.47
C SER A 155 7.64 6.52 -7.18
N HIS A 156 8.41 7.20 -6.33
CA HIS A 156 8.17 8.58 -5.87
C HIS A 156 7.90 9.60 -7.00
N GLY A 157 8.35 9.36 -8.24
CA GLY A 157 8.11 10.26 -9.38
C GLY A 157 6.84 9.99 -10.17
N ASP A 158 6.14 8.88 -9.88
CA ASP A 158 5.00 8.40 -10.68
C ASP A 158 3.63 8.82 -10.11
N VAL A 159 3.61 9.48 -8.94
CA VAL A 159 2.38 9.77 -8.16
C VAL A 159 2.42 11.14 -7.51
#